data_AF-A0A3M1T9V8-F1
#
_entry.id   AF-A0A3M1T9V8-F1
#
_cell.length_a   1.000
_cell.length_b   1.000
_cell.length_c   1.000
_cell.angle_alpha   90.00
_cell.angle_beta   90.00
_cell.angle_gamma   90.00
#
_symmetry.space_group_name_H-M   'P 1'
#
loop_
_entity.id
_entity.type
_entity.pdbx_description
1 polymer ?
#
loop_
_entity_poly.entity_id
_entity_poly.type
_entity_poly.pdbx_seq_one_letter_code
_entity_poly.pdbx_strand_id
1 'polypeptide(L)'
;MELPFLSKLKEPPRWLIGLAAVGIIGTAAGGIIVARRGNPELAALEELLVPVEAQTVTIRIQASGEIQPVQRVNLSPKTSGRLAQLYVEQGDRVSEGEIVARMESEDADAQLRQAEARLAQAQATLAQLRNGSRPEEIDSAAARANQARATLKQLRNGSRPEEIDSAEARVEQARSRWEQTRAQLTQLQNGTRSEEIAEAEAALQRTQAQVAESRSRLDLARADLRRNRQLEADGAISRNELDRAVDEERRAVANLEQTEAAVREAQMRLERLENGTRVEEIDKARADVENAEAAVAEAEAQLAEVRNGTRVEEIDKAEAAVAE
;
A
#
# COMPACT_ATOMS: atom_id res chain seq x y z
N MET A 1 7.74 181.98 -33.56
CA MET A 1 8.79 182.91 -33.14
C MET A 1 10.02 182.10 -32.84
N GLU A 2 11.11 182.59 -33.39
CA GLU A 2 12.46 182.05 -33.47
C GLU A 2 13.19 181.91 -32.11
N LEU A 3 14.21 181.03 -32.15
CA LEU A 3 15.44 181.02 -31.33
C LEU A 3 15.26 180.62 -29.83
N PRO A 4 16.36 180.41 -29.06
CA PRO A 4 17.58 179.62 -29.30
C PRO A 4 18.20 179.00 -28.01
N PHE A 5 19.38 178.39 -28.16
CA PHE A 5 20.57 178.55 -27.30
C PHE A 5 20.80 177.77 -25.99
N LEU A 6 22.07 177.30 -25.89
CA LEU A 6 23.07 177.44 -24.81
C LEU A 6 22.66 177.04 -23.38
N SER A 7 23.54 176.57 -22.49
CA SER A 7 24.94 176.18 -22.48
C SER A 7 25.24 175.86 -21.02
N LYS A 8 26.20 174.95 -20.80
CA LYS A 8 27.08 174.85 -19.62
C LYS A 8 26.47 175.11 -18.24
N LEU A 9 26.46 174.08 -17.40
CA LEU A 9 26.89 174.09 -15.99
C LEU A 9 26.88 172.61 -15.55
N LYS A 10 28.04 171.98 -15.36
CA LYS A 10 28.80 171.94 -14.10
C LYS A 10 27.84 171.76 -12.91
N GLU A 11 27.43 170.48 -12.79
CA GLU A 11 26.82 169.77 -11.65
C GLU A 11 25.40 170.18 -11.19
N PRO A 12 24.36 169.39 -11.53
CA PRO A 12 23.04 169.46 -10.90
C PRO A 12 22.84 168.35 -9.83
N PRO A 13 21.88 168.55 -8.92
CA PRO A 13 21.82 167.85 -7.64
C PRO A 13 21.11 166.49 -7.75
N ARG A 14 21.38 165.64 -6.76
CA ARG A 14 20.99 164.22 -6.61
C ARG A 14 19.50 163.87 -6.84
N TRP A 15 18.61 164.84 -7.02
CA TRP A 15 17.17 164.61 -7.24
C TRP A 15 16.81 164.26 -8.70
N LEU A 16 17.65 164.62 -9.68
CA LEU A 16 17.43 164.29 -11.10
C LEU A 16 17.57 162.78 -11.41
N ILE A 17 18.27 162.03 -10.55
CA ILE A 17 18.40 160.57 -10.68
C ILE A 17 17.10 159.85 -10.24
N GLY A 18 16.26 160.50 -9.42
CA GLY A 18 15.00 159.93 -8.93
C GLY A 18 13.88 159.88 -9.98
N LEU A 19 13.81 160.86 -10.89
CA LEU A 19 12.71 160.92 -11.87
C LEU A 19 12.95 160.05 -13.11
N ALA A 20 14.20 159.79 -13.46
CA ALA A 20 14.55 158.85 -14.53
C ALA A 20 14.17 157.39 -14.18
N ALA A 21 14.07 157.04 -12.89
CA ALA A 21 13.69 155.69 -12.44
C ALA A 21 12.17 155.42 -12.51
N VAL A 22 11.32 156.46 -12.44
CA VAL A 22 9.85 156.29 -12.45
C VAL A 22 9.30 156.16 -13.88
N GLY A 23 9.95 156.77 -14.87
CA GLY A 23 9.51 156.70 -16.27
C GLY A 23 9.73 155.35 -16.95
N ILE A 24 10.72 154.57 -16.50
CA ILE A 24 11.07 153.27 -17.11
C ILE A 24 10.20 152.12 -16.55
N ILE A 25 9.67 152.25 -15.33
CA ILE A 25 8.82 151.22 -14.70
C ILE A 25 7.36 151.31 -15.21
N GLY A 26 6.90 152.49 -15.64
CA GLY A 26 5.55 152.68 -16.17
C GLY A 26 5.31 152.08 -17.57
N THR A 27 6.33 152.02 -18.43
CA THR A 27 6.19 151.52 -19.82
C THR A 27 6.33 150.00 -19.94
N ALA A 28 6.99 149.33 -18.98
CA ALA A 28 7.12 147.87 -18.96
C ALA A 28 5.86 147.15 -18.43
N ALA A 29 5.12 147.77 -17.50
CA ALA A 29 3.94 147.13 -16.89
C ALA A 29 2.67 147.18 -17.78
N GLY A 30 2.54 148.20 -18.64
CA GLY A 30 1.36 148.36 -19.52
C GLY A 30 1.31 147.39 -20.71
N GLY A 31 2.47 146.95 -21.23
CA GLY A 31 2.55 146.12 -22.44
C GLY A 31 2.14 144.65 -22.25
N ILE A 32 2.23 144.11 -21.03
CA ILE A 32 2.01 142.67 -20.78
C ILE A 32 0.53 142.33 -20.49
N ILE A 33 -0.29 143.29 -20.08
CA ILE A 33 -1.69 143.03 -19.69
C ILE A 33 -2.66 142.99 -20.89
N VAL A 34 -2.34 143.63 -22.02
CA VAL A 34 -3.24 143.68 -23.19
C VAL A 34 -3.03 142.51 -24.17
N ALA A 35 -1.87 141.85 -24.16
CA ALA A 35 -1.58 140.71 -25.06
C ALA A 35 -2.25 139.37 -24.66
N ARG A 36 -3.19 139.35 -23.70
CA ARG A 36 -3.84 138.12 -23.21
C ARG A 36 -5.37 138.09 -23.24
N ARG A 37 -6.06 139.03 -23.90
CA ARG A 37 -7.52 138.91 -24.11
C ARG A 37 -7.82 138.41 -25.53
N GLY A 38 -8.13 137.12 -25.62
CA GLY A 38 -8.45 136.39 -26.84
C GLY A 38 -9.82 136.74 -27.43
N ASN A 39 -9.92 136.61 -28.76
CA ASN A 39 -11.08 136.95 -29.57
C ASN A 39 -11.89 135.68 -29.95
N PRO A 40 -13.24 135.70 -29.92
CA PRO A 40 -14.09 134.50 -30.07
C PRO A 40 -14.80 134.48 -31.42
N GLU A 41 -14.40 133.62 -32.36
CA GLU A 41 -15.23 133.30 -33.56
C GLU A 41 -14.93 131.93 -34.21
N LEU A 42 -14.23 131.01 -33.52
CA LEU A 42 -13.92 129.65 -34.00
C LEU A 42 -14.87 128.56 -33.42
N ALA A 43 -15.92 128.93 -32.70
CA ALA A 43 -16.72 128.01 -31.89
C ALA A 43 -17.95 127.38 -32.61
N ALA A 44 -18.21 127.67 -33.89
CA ALA A 44 -19.48 127.30 -34.54
C ALA A 44 -19.45 126.03 -35.43
N LEU A 45 -18.33 125.30 -35.54
CA LEU A 45 -18.23 124.06 -36.33
C LEU A 45 -18.08 122.78 -35.49
N GLU A 46 -17.93 122.90 -34.16
CA GLU A 46 -17.76 121.75 -33.25
C GLU A 46 -19.09 121.11 -32.81
N GLU A 47 -20.24 121.75 -33.03
CA GLU A 47 -21.54 121.28 -32.52
C GLU A 47 -22.23 120.20 -33.40
N LEU A 48 -21.70 119.89 -34.60
CA LEU A 48 -22.28 118.88 -35.51
C LEU A 48 -21.40 117.64 -35.75
N LEU A 49 -20.28 117.52 -35.06
CA LEU A 49 -19.33 116.42 -35.24
C LEU A 49 -19.30 115.54 -33.99
N VAL A 50 -19.90 114.36 -34.08
CA VAL A 50 -19.73 113.29 -33.08
C VAL A 50 -18.52 112.45 -33.50
N PRO A 51 -17.48 112.32 -32.67
CA PRO A 51 -16.35 111.47 -32.99
C PRO A 51 -16.81 110.00 -33.10
N VAL A 52 -16.49 109.34 -34.21
CA VAL A 52 -16.75 107.91 -34.40
C VAL A 52 -15.55 107.14 -33.83
N GLU A 53 -15.80 106.34 -32.78
CA GLU A 53 -14.79 105.47 -32.20
C GLU A 53 -14.99 104.04 -32.70
N ALA A 54 -13.91 103.40 -33.16
CA ALA A 54 -13.91 102.00 -33.54
C ALA A 54 -14.11 101.12 -32.29
N GLN A 55 -15.35 100.72 -32.02
CA GLN A 55 -15.66 99.73 -30.99
C GLN A 55 -15.71 98.33 -31.58
N THR A 56 -15.00 97.39 -30.93
CA THR A 56 -15.01 95.98 -31.30
C THR A 56 -16.39 95.38 -31.01
N VAL A 57 -17.20 95.18 -32.05
CA VAL A 57 -18.48 94.45 -31.93
C VAL A 57 -18.15 92.97 -31.67
N THR A 58 -18.32 92.54 -30.42
CA THR A 58 -18.11 91.14 -30.06
C THR A 58 -19.32 90.33 -30.52
N ILE A 59 -19.18 89.54 -31.59
CA ILE A 59 -20.22 88.62 -32.03
C ILE A 59 -20.33 87.50 -30.99
N ARG A 60 -21.39 87.53 -30.18
CA ARG A 60 -21.68 86.47 -29.21
C ARG A 60 -22.38 85.31 -29.92
N ILE A 61 -21.65 84.22 -30.16
CA ILE A 61 -22.26 82.96 -30.57
C ILE A 61 -22.94 82.35 -29.35
N GLN A 62 -24.25 82.25 -29.36
CA GLN A 62 -25.00 81.51 -28.34
C GLN A 62 -25.14 80.05 -28.81
N ALA A 63 -24.45 79.14 -28.12
CA ALA A 63 -24.67 77.70 -28.26
C ALA A 63 -25.34 77.19 -26.99
N SER A 64 -26.50 76.55 -27.11
CA SER A 64 -27.12 75.82 -26.02
C SER A 64 -26.47 74.43 -25.93
N GLY A 65 -25.94 74.10 -24.76
CA GLY A 65 -25.43 72.77 -24.42
C GLY A 65 -26.02 72.32 -23.10
N GLU A 66 -26.19 71.00 -22.93
CA GLU A 66 -26.61 70.43 -21.67
C GLU A 66 -25.38 70.15 -20.80
N ILE A 67 -25.41 70.55 -19.54
CA ILE A 67 -24.32 70.28 -18.60
C ILE A 67 -24.50 68.85 -18.09
N GLN A 68 -23.59 67.95 -18.46
CA GLN A 68 -23.52 66.61 -17.90
C GLN A 68 -22.40 66.50 -16.84
N PRO A 69 -22.62 65.72 -15.76
CA PRO A 69 -21.58 65.47 -14.76
C PRO A 69 -20.39 64.74 -15.39
N VAL A 70 -19.17 65.16 -15.02
CA VAL A 70 -17.91 64.57 -15.53
C VAL A 70 -17.82 63.08 -15.20
N GLN A 71 -18.34 62.67 -14.04
CA GLN A 71 -18.44 61.27 -13.63
C GLN A 71 -19.64 61.07 -12.72
N ARG A 72 -20.42 60.01 -12.97
CA ARG A 72 -21.51 59.57 -12.09
C ARG A 72 -21.18 58.17 -11.59
N VAL A 73 -21.11 58.00 -10.27
CA VAL A 73 -20.83 56.70 -9.63
C VAL A 73 -22.04 56.33 -8.78
N ASN A 74 -22.56 55.11 -8.98
CA ASN A 74 -23.57 54.55 -8.10
C ASN A 74 -22.86 53.85 -6.95
N LEU A 75 -23.07 54.32 -5.72
CA LEU A 75 -22.59 53.64 -4.53
C LEU A 75 -23.57 52.52 -4.17
N SER A 76 -23.07 51.30 -4.08
CA SER A 76 -23.86 50.13 -3.68
C SER A 76 -23.06 49.31 -2.67
N PRO A 77 -23.68 48.86 -1.57
CA PRO A 77 -23.00 48.01 -0.60
C PRO A 77 -22.62 46.68 -1.26
N LYS A 78 -21.43 46.17 -0.95
CA LYS A 78 -20.94 44.89 -1.49
C LYS A 78 -21.69 43.67 -0.92
N THR A 79 -22.24 43.82 0.28
CA THR A 79 -23.06 42.83 0.96
C THR A 79 -24.40 43.44 1.31
N SER A 80 -25.49 42.69 1.08
CA SER A 80 -26.81 43.11 1.50
C SER A 80 -26.88 43.11 3.03
N GLY A 81 -27.38 44.19 3.63
CA GLY A 81 -27.47 44.32 5.07
C GLY A 81 -28.26 45.56 5.48
N ARG A 82 -28.45 45.75 6.79
CA ARG A 82 -29.01 46.99 7.34
C ARG A 82 -27.92 48.06 7.46
N LEU A 83 -28.30 49.31 7.20
CA LEU A 83 -27.41 50.46 7.35
C LEU A 83 -27.41 50.86 8.84
N ALA A 84 -26.26 50.73 9.50
CA ALA A 84 -26.12 51.09 10.91
C ALA A 84 -26.04 52.60 11.09
N GLN A 85 -25.33 53.29 10.19
CA GLN A 85 -25.18 54.73 10.25
C GLN A 85 -24.86 55.31 8.87
N LEU A 86 -25.50 56.43 8.52
CA LEU A 86 -25.16 57.25 7.35
C LEU A 86 -24.38 58.47 7.86
N TYR A 87 -23.21 58.75 7.29
CA TYR A 87 -22.32 59.80 7.76
C TYR A 87 -22.39 61.09 6.93
N VAL A 88 -23.15 61.10 5.84
CA VAL A 88 -23.23 62.23 4.91
C VAL A 88 -24.68 62.58 4.57
N GLU A 89 -24.95 63.85 4.30
CA GLU A 89 -26.25 64.35 3.89
C GLU A 89 -26.28 64.68 2.39
N GLN A 90 -27.49 64.85 1.85
CA GLN A 90 -27.66 65.17 0.43
C GLN A 90 -27.11 66.58 0.14
N GLY A 91 -26.09 66.65 -0.73
CA GLY A 91 -25.44 67.89 -1.12
C GLY A 91 -24.03 68.05 -0.56
N ASP A 92 -23.62 67.17 0.35
CA ASP A 92 -22.27 67.18 0.91
C ASP A 92 -21.21 66.78 -0.13
N ARG A 93 -20.05 67.42 -0.04
CA ARG A 93 -18.89 67.09 -0.85
C ARG A 93 -18.06 66.01 -0.15
N VAL A 94 -18.06 64.80 -0.71
CA VAL A 94 -17.29 63.66 -0.21
C VAL A 94 -15.98 63.47 -0.97
N SER A 95 -14.95 62.98 -0.28
CA SER A 95 -13.64 62.64 -0.86
C SER A 95 -13.47 61.14 -1.08
N GLU A 96 -12.53 60.74 -1.96
CA GLU A 96 -12.22 59.33 -2.18
C GLU A 96 -11.71 58.67 -0.88
N GLY A 97 -12.28 57.51 -0.52
CA GLY A 97 -11.95 56.78 0.71
C GLY A 97 -12.74 57.22 1.96
N GLU A 98 -13.55 58.27 1.85
CA GLU A 98 -14.42 58.71 2.95
C GLU A 98 -15.55 57.72 3.20
N ILE A 99 -15.80 57.40 4.48
CA ILE A 99 -16.85 56.45 4.87
C ILE A 99 -18.20 57.17 4.77
N VAL A 100 -18.91 56.91 3.69
CA VAL A 100 -20.25 57.46 3.43
C VAL A 100 -21.31 56.82 4.35
N ALA A 101 -21.21 55.51 4.57
CA ALA A 101 -22.13 54.74 5.40
C ALA A 101 -21.43 53.54 6.04
N ARG A 102 -21.87 53.17 7.24
CA ARG A 102 -21.49 51.92 7.90
C ARG A 102 -22.68 50.96 7.90
N MET A 103 -22.43 49.73 7.47
CA MET A 103 -23.40 48.64 7.55
C MET A 103 -23.32 48.00 8.93
N GLU A 104 -24.44 47.47 9.41
CA GLU A 104 -24.50 46.67 10.64
C GLU A 104 -23.73 45.36 10.42
N SER A 105 -22.70 45.11 11.24
CA SER A 105 -21.75 44.02 11.05
C SER A 105 -21.83 42.93 12.12
N GLU A 106 -22.85 42.92 12.99
CA GLU A 106 -22.91 42.00 14.14
C GLU A 106 -22.79 40.52 13.73
N ASP A 107 -23.44 40.11 12.64
CA ASP A 107 -23.35 38.75 12.10
C ASP A 107 -21.94 38.45 11.54
N ALA A 108 -21.31 39.42 10.87
CA ALA A 108 -19.95 39.26 10.34
C ALA A 108 -18.91 39.20 11.46
N ASP A 109 -19.09 40.00 12.52
CA ASP A 109 -18.23 40.02 13.70
C ASP A 109 -18.41 38.76 14.56
N ALA A 110 -19.62 38.20 14.62
CA ALA A 110 -19.88 36.90 15.23
C ALA A 110 -19.23 35.75 14.45
N GLN A 111 -19.33 35.77 13.11
CA GLN A 111 -18.67 34.80 12.24
C GLN A 111 -17.14 34.87 12.34
N LEU A 112 -16.57 36.08 12.39
CA LEU A 112 -15.14 36.29 12.58
C LEU A 112 -14.67 35.71 13.91
N ARG A 113 -15.34 36.04 15.02
CA ARG A 113 -15.03 35.48 16.34
C ARG A 113 -15.15 33.95 16.38
N GLN A 114 -16.13 33.38 15.69
CA GLN A 114 -16.27 31.93 15.57
C GLN A 114 -15.11 31.30 14.78
N ALA A 115 -14.68 31.95 13.69
CA ALA A 115 -13.56 31.49 12.88
C ALA A 115 -12.23 31.57 13.63
N GLU A 116 -11.99 32.65 14.37
CA GLU A 116 -10.81 32.83 15.22
C GLU A 116 -10.74 31.77 16.33
N ALA A 117 -11.86 31.47 16.99
CA ALA A 117 -11.93 30.42 18.00
C ALA A 117 -11.59 29.02 17.41
N ARG A 118 -12.09 28.72 16.20
CA ARG A 118 -11.76 27.48 15.49
C ARG A 118 -10.28 27.41 15.11
N LEU A 119 -9.70 28.52 14.67
CA LEU A 119 -8.27 28.61 14.35
C LEU A 119 -7.40 28.37 15.59
N ALA A 120 -7.74 29.00 16.71
CA ALA A 120 -7.03 28.82 17.98
C ALA A 120 -7.09 27.36 18.47
N GLN A 121 -8.27 26.71 18.37
CA GLN A 121 -8.43 25.31 18.72
C GLN A 121 -7.62 24.38 17.81
N ALA A 122 -7.63 24.63 16.49
CA ALA A 122 -6.83 23.84 15.54
C ALA A 122 -5.33 23.99 15.77
N GLN A 123 -4.85 25.19 16.10
CA GLN A 123 -3.46 25.45 16.46
C GLN A 123 -3.07 24.76 17.78
N ALA A 124 -3.94 24.77 18.78
CA ALA A 124 -3.73 24.06 20.04
C ALA A 124 -3.64 22.53 19.83
N THR A 125 -4.53 21.96 19.02
CA THR A 125 -4.48 20.53 18.64
C THR A 125 -3.21 20.19 17.87
N LEU A 126 -2.80 21.02 16.90
CA LEU A 126 -1.57 20.81 16.15
C LEU A 126 -0.33 20.91 17.05
N ALA A 127 -0.31 21.86 17.98
CA ALA A 127 0.75 21.98 18.98
C ALA A 127 0.77 20.76 19.92
N GLN A 128 -0.39 20.27 20.36
CA GLN A 128 -0.50 19.06 21.17
C GLN A 128 -0.02 17.82 20.40
N LEU A 129 -0.37 17.65 19.12
CA LEU A 129 0.09 16.54 18.30
C LEU A 129 1.59 16.60 17.99
N ARG A 130 2.12 17.81 17.73
CA ARG A 130 3.56 18.02 17.49
C ARG A 130 4.40 17.86 18.74
N ASN A 131 3.85 18.17 19.90
CA ASN A 131 4.50 18.02 21.20
C ASN A 131 4.11 16.72 21.91
N GLY A 132 3.39 15.80 21.24
CA GLY A 132 2.47 14.86 21.88
C GLY A 132 2.87 13.41 21.97
N SER A 133 4.01 12.98 21.43
CA SER A 133 4.52 11.66 21.79
C SER A 133 5.55 11.84 22.89
N ARG A 134 5.23 11.28 24.06
CA ARG A 134 6.18 11.17 25.16
C ARG A 134 7.43 10.41 24.65
N PRO A 135 8.67 10.80 25.03
CA PRO A 135 9.86 10.03 24.67
C PRO A 135 9.71 8.54 24.97
N GLU A 136 9.02 8.21 26.06
CA GLU A 136 8.68 6.83 26.45
C GLU A 136 7.73 6.13 25.47
N GLU A 137 6.79 6.85 24.84
CA GLU A 137 5.91 6.29 23.79
C GLU A 137 6.68 6.03 22.50
N ILE A 138 7.57 6.95 22.10
CA ILE A 138 8.45 6.79 20.95
C ILE A 138 9.39 5.60 21.17
N ASP A 139 9.99 5.49 22.35
CA ASP A 139 10.85 4.36 22.73
C ASP A 139 10.06 3.05 22.76
N SER A 140 8.82 3.06 23.26
CA SER A 140 7.95 1.89 23.26
C SER A 140 7.55 1.45 21.85
N ALA A 141 7.26 2.40 20.95
CA ALA A 141 6.92 2.14 19.55
C ALA A 141 8.15 1.63 18.78
N ALA A 142 9.33 2.22 19.02
CA ALA A 142 10.59 1.77 18.46
C ALA A 142 10.96 0.36 18.95
N ALA A 143 10.74 0.05 20.23
CA ALA A 143 10.94 -1.28 20.79
C ALA A 143 10.00 -2.33 20.14
N ARG A 144 8.72 -1.98 19.96
CA ARG A 144 7.74 -2.84 19.25
C ARG A 144 8.12 -3.07 17.80
N ALA A 145 8.52 -2.03 17.07
CA ALA A 145 8.97 -2.14 15.68
C ALA A 145 10.25 -2.99 15.55
N ASN A 146 11.20 -2.83 16.48
CA ASN A 146 12.41 -3.66 16.52
C ASN A 146 12.09 -5.12 16.85
N GLN A 147 11.16 -5.37 17.78
CA GLN A 147 10.69 -6.71 18.09
C GLN A 147 9.98 -7.34 16.88
N ALA A 148 9.09 -6.62 16.20
CA ALA A 148 8.42 -7.10 15.00
C ALA A 148 9.40 -7.42 13.86
N ARG A 149 10.41 -6.57 13.64
CA ARG A 149 11.49 -6.85 12.67
C ARG A 149 12.35 -8.05 13.06
N ALA A 150 12.64 -8.22 14.35
CA ALA A 150 13.40 -9.37 14.84
C ALA A 150 12.60 -10.68 14.62
N THR A 151 11.30 -10.66 14.91
CA THR A 151 10.38 -11.77 14.64
C THR A 151 10.32 -12.08 13.15
N LEU A 152 10.13 -11.07 12.27
CA LEU A 152 10.12 -11.27 10.83
C LEU A 152 11.43 -11.85 10.31
N LYS A 153 12.58 -11.41 10.86
CA LYS A 153 13.89 -11.97 10.51
C LYS A 153 14.05 -13.42 10.96
N GLN A 154 13.52 -13.78 12.13
CA GLN A 154 13.48 -15.18 12.59
C GLN A 154 12.61 -16.04 11.68
N LEU A 155 11.43 -15.56 11.28
CA LEU A 155 10.53 -16.24 10.35
C LEU A 155 11.16 -16.42 8.95
N ARG A 156 11.82 -15.36 8.43
CA ARG A 156 12.52 -15.39 7.13
C ARG A 156 13.77 -16.28 7.12
N ASN A 157 14.46 -16.40 8.25
CA ASN A 157 15.61 -17.30 8.38
C ASN A 157 15.19 -18.79 8.43
N GLY A 158 13.88 -19.07 8.48
CA GLY A 158 13.34 -20.42 8.42
C GLY A 158 13.52 -21.22 9.71
N SER A 159 13.22 -22.52 9.63
CA SER A 159 13.45 -23.48 10.71
C SER A 159 14.93 -23.52 11.06
N ARG A 160 15.22 -23.61 12.35
CA ARG A 160 16.60 -23.60 12.84
C ARG A 160 17.36 -24.82 12.28
N PRO A 161 18.67 -24.72 11.99
CA PRO A 161 19.45 -25.89 11.57
C PRO A 161 19.29 -27.08 12.50
N GLU A 162 19.19 -26.83 13.81
CA GLU A 162 18.97 -27.86 14.82
C GLU A 162 17.60 -28.57 14.69
N GLU A 163 16.57 -27.88 14.22
CA GLU A 163 15.25 -28.47 13.97
C GLU A 163 15.28 -29.35 12.72
N ILE A 164 15.95 -28.90 11.66
CA ILE A 164 16.16 -29.67 10.43
C ILE A 164 16.97 -30.92 10.74
N ASP A 165 18.08 -30.80 11.46
CA ASP A 165 18.92 -31.93 11.88
C ASP A 165 18.10 -32.93 12.72
N SER A 166 17.24 -32.44 13.62
CA SER A 166 16.37 -33.30 14.41
C SER A 166 15.32 -34.03 13.57
N ALA A 167 14.78 -33.40 12.52
CA ALA A 167 13.82 -34.00 11.61
C ALA A 167 14.49 -35.00 10.66
N GLU A 168 15.70 -34.71 10.17
CA GLU A 168 16.52 -35.64 9.40
C GLU A 168 16.88 -36.89 10.22
N ALA A 169 17.25 -36.71 11.49
CA ALA A 169 17.50 -37.83 12.39
C ALA A 169 16.25 -38.71 12.60
N ARG A 170 15.05 -38.14 12.62
CA ARG A 170 13.79 -38.91 12.69
C ARG A 170 13.54 -39.71 11.41
N VAL A 171 13.79 -39.12 10.23
CA VAL A 171 13.69 -39.83 8.95
C VAL A 171 14.67 -41.00 8.92
N GLU A 172 15.91 -40.78 9.33
CA GLU A 172 16.94 -41.82 9.37
C GLU A 172 16.57 -42.95 10.33
N GLN A 173 16.05 -42.61 11.52
CA GLN A 173 15.55 -43.59 12.47
C GLN A 173 14.38 -44.40 11.90
N ALA A 174 13.43 -43.76 11.22
CA ALA A 174 12.30 -44.42 10.58
C ALA A 174 12.77 -45.36 9.46
N ARG A 175 13.72 -44.93 8.62
CA ARG A 175 14.30 -45.73 7.55
C ARG A 175 15.04 -46.94 8.09
N SER A 176 15.89 -46.75 9.10
CA SER A 176 16.58 -47.85 9.78
C SER A 176 15.60 -48.89 10.33
N ARG A 177 14.46 -48.46 10.90
CA ARG A 177 13.41 -49.36 11.37
C ARG A 177 12.71 -50.09 10.22
N TRP A 178 12.42 -49.41 9.12
CA TRP A 178 11.86 -50.04 7.91
C TRP A 178 12.80 -51.11 7.35
N GLU A 179 14.10 -50.81 7.25
CA GLU A 179 15.11 -51.76 6.78
C GLU A 179 15.19 -53.00 7.68
N GLN A 180 15.21 -52.82 9.00
CA GLN A 180 15.20 -53.94 9.96
C GLN A 180 13.95 -54.82 9.79
N THR A 181 12.78 -54.19 9.68
CA THR A 181 11.50 -54.91 9.52
C THR A 181 11.44 -55.65 8.18
N ARG A 182 11.95 -55.04 7.11
CA ARG A 182 12.06 -55.66 5.79
C ARG A 182 13.06 -56.82 5.77
N ALA A 183 14.19 -56.69 6.46
CA ALA A 183 15.16 -57.76 6.61
C ALA A 183 14.55 -58.94 7.38
N GLN A 184 13.76 -58.68 8.42
CA GLN A 184 13.03 -59.71 9.15
C GLN A 184 12.01 -60.44 8.25
N LEU A 185 11.24 -59.72 7.44
CA LEU A 185 10.34 -60.33 6.44
C LEU A 185 11.12 -61.21 5.44
N THR A 186 12.26 -60.71 4.96
CA THR A 186 13.12 -61.45 4.02
C THR A 186 13.68 -62.72 4.65
N GLN A 187 14.09 -62.68 5.92
CA GLN A 187 14.52 -63.85 6.67
C GLN A 187 13.38 -64.86 6.86
N LEU A 188 12.16 -64.38 7.12
CA LEU A 188 10.98 -65.24 7.24
C LEU A 188 10.64 -65.94 5.92
N GLN A 189 10.84 -65.26 4.78
CA GLN A 189 10.63 -65.79 3.44
C GLN A 189 11.72 -66.79 3.02
N ASN A 190 12.99 -66.47 3.27
CA ASN A 190 14.12 -67.26 2.74
C ASN A 190 14.55 -68.41 3.65
N GLY A 191 14.47 -68.26 4.98
CA GLY A 191 15.31 -69.06 5.89
C GLY A 191 14.85 -70.49 6.19
N THR A 192 13.55 -70.78 6.21
CA THR A 192 13.08 -72.08 6.74
C THR A 192 12.05 -72.80 5.87
N ARG A 193 11.21 -72.08 5.12
CA ARG A 193 10.18 -72.72 4.28
C ARG A 193 10.79 -73.55 3.15
N SER A 194 11.79 -73.03 2.45
CA SER A 194 12.41 -73.74 1.33
C SER A 194 13.09 -75.03 1.79
N GLU A 195 13.82 -74.98 2.91
CA GLU A 195 14.54 -76.13 3.45
C GLU A 195 13.61 -77.15 4.12
N GLU A 196 12.63 -76.71 4.93
CA GLU A 196 11.66 -77.59 5.60
C GLU A 196 10.69 -78.25 4.60
N ILE A 197 10.24 -77.53 3.56
CA ILE A 197 9.45 -78.10 2.47
C ILE A 197 10.29 -79.11 1.69
N ALA A 198 11.54 -78.77 1.33
CA ALA A 198 12.41 -79.72 0.65
C ALA A 198 12.66 -80.99 1.50
N GLU A 199 12.80 -80.86 2.82
CA GLU A 199 12.92 -82.01 3.72
C GLU A 199 11.63 -82.84 3.77
N ALA A 200 10.47 -82.19 3.85
CA ALA A 200 9.17 -82.86 3.85
C ALA A 200 8.86 -83.54 2.52
N GLU A 201 9.19 -82.91 1.38
CA GLU A 201 9.11 -83.48 0.04
C GLU A 201 10.03 -84.70 -0.09
N ALA A 202 11.27 -84.62 0.38
CA ALA A 202 12.18 -85.75 0.41
C ALA A 202 11.66 -86.90 1.29
N ALA A 203 11.03 -86.58 2.44
CA ALA A 203 10.39 -87.57 3.28
C ALA A 203 9.18 -88.23 2.59
N LEU A 204 8.35 -87.45 1.90
CA LEU A 204 7.23 -87.96 1.10
C LEU A 204 7.74 -88.88 -0.01
N GLN A 205 8.78 -88.48 -0.74
CA GLN A 205 9.40 -89.29 -1.80
C GLN A 205 9.93 -90.63 -1.25
N ARG A 206 10.63 -90.62 -0.10
CA ARG A 206 11.08 -91.86 0.56
C ARG A 206 9.91 -92.77 0.92
N THR A 207 8.81 -92.21 1.42
CA THR A 207 7.62 -92.98 1.81
C THR A 207 6.86 -93.52 0.59
N GLN A 208 6.81 -92.76 -0.50
CA GLN A 208 6.27 -93.22 -1.78
C GLN A 208 7.07 -94.39 -2.35
N ALA A 209 8.40 -94.37 -2.22
CA ALA A 209 9.24 -95.50 -2.61
C ALA A 209 8.93 -96.77 -1.79
N GLN A 210 8.63 -96.64 -0.48
CA GLN A 210 8.21 -97.76 0.37
C GLN A 210 6.84 -98.33 -0.03
N VAL A 211 5.91 -97.47 -0.46
CA VAL A 211 4.62 -97.92 -1.04
C VAL A 211 4.85 -98.67 -2.34
N ALA A 212 5.73 -98.17 -3.22
CA ALA A 212 6.06 -98.85 -4.46
C ALA A 212 6.64 -100.26 -4.20
N GLU A 213 7.54 -100.38 -3.23
CA GLU A 213 8.07 -101.68 -2.79
C GLU A 213 6.97 -102.59 -2.23
N SER A 214 6.11 -102.07 -1.36
CA SER A 214 5.01 -102.84 -0.75
C SER A 214 3.98 -103.30 -1.79
N ARG A 215 3.72 -102.49 -2.82
CA ARG A 215 2.89 -102.88 -3.97
C ARG A 215 3.53 -104.02 -4.76
N SER A 216 4.82 -103.94 -5.07
CA SER A 216 5.52 -105.04 -5.76
C SER A 216 5.48 -106.35 -4.95
N ARG A 217 5.60 -106.29 -3.61
CA ARG A 217 5.46 -107.47 -2.74
C ARG A 217 4.05 -108.06 -2.79
N LEU A 218 3.01 -107.21 -2.77
CA LEU A 218 1.62 -107.65 -2.91
C LEU A 218 1.35 -108.29 -4.27
N ASP A 219 1.90 -107.73 -5.34
CA ASP A 219 1.72 -108.28 -6.69
C ASP A 219 2.35 -109.68 -6.82
N LEU A 220 3.53 -109.89 -6.22
CA LEU A 220 4.15 -111.20 -6.12
C LEU A 220 3.28 -112.18 -5.32
N ALA A 221 2.83 -111.79 -4.11
CA ALA A 221 1.99 -112.63 -3.27
C ALA A 221 0.68 -113.03 -3.98
N ARG A 222 0.06 -112.10 -4.72
CA ARG A 222 -1.12 -112.37 -5.56
C ARG A 222 -0.84 -113.33 -6.70
N ALA A 223 0.31 -113.20 -7.37
CA ALA A 223 0.72 -114.12 -8.43
C ALA A 223 0.91 -115.54 -7.88
N ASP A 224 1.55 -115.69 -6.74
CA ASP A 224 1.79 -116.99 -6.12
C ASP A 224 0.52 -117.60 -5.57
N LEU A 225 -0.38 -116.82 -4.96
CA LEU A 225 -1.70 -117.30 -4.56
C LEU A 225 -2.52 -117.80 -5.75
N ARG A 226 -2.52 -117.08 -6.89
CA ARG A 226 -3.19 -117.54 -8.11
C ARG A 226 -2.63 -118.88 -8.58
N ARG A 227 -1.30 -119.01 -8.60
CA ARG A 227 -0.61 -120.25 -8.97
C ARG A 227 -0.97 -121.40 -8.04
N ASN A 228 -0.94 -121.16 -6.73
CA ASN A 228 -1.22 -122.19 -5.72
C ASN A 228 -2.70 -122.60 -5.72
N ARG A 229 -3.64 -121.69 -5.96
CA ARG A 229 -5.06 -122.04 -6.16
C ARG A 229 -5.24 -123.02 -7.32
N GLN A 230 -4.52 -122.82 -8.42
CA GLN A 230 -4.57 -123.73 -9.56
C GLN A 230 -3.93 -125.09 -9.23
N LEU A 231 -2.75 -125.09 -8.61
CA LEU A 231 -2.06 -126.33 -8.22
C LEU A 231 -2.85 -127.15 -7.18
N GLU A 232 -3.59 -126.50 -6.28
CA GLU A 232 -4.45 -127.19 -5.31
C GLU A 232 -5.66 -127.82 -5.99
N ALA A 233 -6.28 -127.11 -6.94
CA ALA A 233 -7.37 -127.65 -7.76
C ALA A 233 -6.91 -128.87 -8.60
N ASP A 234 -5.64 -128.86 -9.05
CA ASP A 234 -5.01 -129.96 -9.76
C ASP A 234 -4.51 -131.10 -8.81
N GLY A 235 -4.65 -130.94 -7.49
CA GLY A 235 -4.22 -131.90 -6.47
C GLY A 235 -2.70 -131.99 -6.25
N ALA A 236 -1.93 -131.03 -6.79
CA ALA A 236 -0.47 -131.03 -6.76
C ALA A 236 0.14 -130.43 -5.47
N ILE A 237 -0.63 -129.67 -4.69
CA ILE A 237 -0.22 -129.12 -3.39
C ILE A 237 -1.27 -129.40 -2.31
N SER A 238 -0.87 -129.27 -1.04
CA SER A 238 -1.76 -129.44 0.11
C SER A 238 -2.58 -128.18 0.42
N ARG A 239 -3.74 -128.35 1.06
CA ARG A 239 -4.56 -127.22 1.54
C ARG A 239 -3.79 -126.30 2.50
N ASN A 240 -2.91 -126.87 3.33
CA ASN A 240 -2.04 -126.08 4.21
C ASN A 240 -1.08 -125.16 3.42
N GLU A 241 -0.61 -125.56 2.23
CA GLU A 241 0.23 -124.70 1.38
C GLU A 241 -0.57 -123.58 0.72
N LEU A 242 -1.82 -123.86 0.31
CA LEU A 242 -2.73 -122.83 -0.16
C LEU A 242 -3.05 -121.81 0.95
N ASP A 243 -3.34 -122.28 2.16
CA ASP A 243 -3.64 -121.41 3.31
C ASP A 243 -2.44 -120.49 3.64
N ARG A 244 -1.19 -121.00 3.56
CA ARG A 244 0.02 -120.17 3.69
C ARG A 244 0.08 -119.05 2.64
N ALA A 245 -0.27 -119.34 1.38
CA ALA A 245 -0.27 -118.34 0.32
C ALA A 245 -1.37 -117.28 0.52
N VAL A 246 -2.53 -117.67 1.06
CA VAL A 246 -3.59 -116.73 1.45
C VAL A 246 -3.13 -115.82 2.58
N ASP A 247 -2.49 -116.38 3.60
CA ASP A 247 -1.96 -115.59 4.72
C ASP A 247 -0.84 -114.63 4.29
N GLU A 248 0.00 -115.02 3.33
CA GLU A 248 1.03 -114.15 2.79
C GLU A 248 0.45 -112.97 1.99
N GLU A 249 -0.60 -113.20 1.17
CA GLU A 249 -1.33 -112.10 0.52
C GLU A 249 -1.93 -111.15 1.58
N ARG A 250 -2.58 -111.68 2.61
CA ARG A 250 -3.17 -110.86 3.68
C ARG A 250 -2.13 -109.99 4.39
N ARG A 251 -0.95 -110.54 4.67
CA ARG A 251 0.18 -109.79 5.26
C ARG A 251 0.68 -108.70 4.32
N ALA A 252 0.79 -109.00 3.03
CA ALA A 252 1.20 -108.02 2.03
C ALA A 252 0.18 -106.87 1.88
N VAL A 253 -1.13 -107.17 1.94
CA VAL A 253 -2.19 -106.15 1.95
C VAL A 253 -2.07 -105.26 3.19
N ALA A 254 -1.95 -105.85 4.38
CA ALA A 254 -1.81 -105.07 5.62
C ALA A 254 -0.55 -104.17 5.61
N ASN A 255 0.56 -104.66 5.05
CA ASN A 255 1.78 -103.86 4.88
C ASN A 255 1.58 -102.70 3.87
N LEU A 256 0.85 -102.94 2.78
CA LEU A 256 0.50 -101.87 1.84
C LEU A 256 -0.38 -100.81 2.52
N GLU A 257 -1.42 -101.21 3.25
CA GLU A 257 -2.29 -100.27 3.96
C GLU A 257 -1.50 -99.43 4.99
N GLN A 258 -0.55 -100.05 5.69
CA GLN A 258 0.33 -99.36 6.63
C GLN A 258 1.22 -98.31 5.94
N THR A 259 1.83 -98.67 4.80
CA THR A 259 2.70 -97.73 4.06
C THR A 259 1.91 -96.61 3.38
N GLU A 260 0.69 -96.88 2.90
CA GLU A 260 -0.20 -95.86 2.36
C GLU A 260 -0.69 -94.89 3.45
N ALA A 261 -0.88 -95.37 4.69
CA ALA A 261 -1.14 -94.49 5.83
C ALA A 261 0.05 -93.55 6.12
N ALA A 262 1.27 -94.05 6.04
CA ALA A 262 2.48 -93.23 6.20
C ALA A 262 2.60 -92.16 5.11
N VAL A 263 2.24 -92.47 3.86
CA VAL A 263 2.19 -91.45 2.78
C VAL A 263 1.18 -90.36 3.10
N ARG A 264 -0.03 -90.71 3.57
CA ARG A 264 -1.04 -89.71 3.96
C ARG A 264 -0.54 -88.80 5.08
N GLU A 265 0.17 -89.36 6.07
CA GLU A 265 0.78 -88.57 7.14
C GLU A 265 1.85 -87.61 6.62
N ALA A 266 2.74 -88.09 5.74
CA ALA A 266 3.75 -87.26 5.10
C ALA A 266 3.13 -86.13 4.25
N GLN A 267 2.04 -86.41 3.53
CA GLN A 267 1.28 -85.43 2.76
C GLN A 267 0.64 -84.37 3.67
N MET A 268 -0.03 -84.78 4.75
CA MET A 268 -0.63 -83.83 5.70
C MET A 268 0.44 -82.94 6.37
N ARG A 269 1.63 -83.49 6.62
CA ARG A 269 2.76 -82.70 7.14
C ARG A 269 3.21 -81.65 6.12
N LEU A 270 3.38 -82.03 4.85
CA LEU A 270 3.73 -81.11 3.77
C LEU A 270 2.66 -80.01 3.62
N GLU A 271 1.39 -80.39 3.56
CA GLU A 271 0.26 -79.46 3.46
C GLU A 271 0.21 -78.48 4.63
N ARG A 272 0.50 -78.93 5.86
CA ARG A 272 0.58 -78.04 7.03
C ARG A 272 1.74 -77.06 6.93
N LEU A 273 2.88 -77.46 6.37
CA LEU A 273 4.01 -76.56 6.12
C LEU A 273 3.70 -75.56 5.00
N GLU A 274 2.91 -75.97 4.01
CA GLU A 274 2.48 -75.11 2.92
C GLU A 274 1.41 -74.08 3.35
N ASN A 275 0.42 -74.51 4.13
CA ASN A 275 -0.81 -73.76 4.45
C ASN A 275 -0.92 -73.24 5.89
N GLY A 276 0.01 -73.59 6.80
CA GLY A 276 -0.10 -73.31 8.23
C GLY A 276 0.20 -71.87 8.69
N THR A 277 0.45 -71.72 10.00
CA THR A 277 0.60 -70.47 10.80
C THR A 277 1.62 -69.45 10.26
N ARG A 278 2.54 -69.86 9.40
CA ARG A 278 3.56 -68.96 8.86
C ARG A 278 3.02 -68.02 7.77
N VAL A 279 1.92 -68.36 7.09
CA VAL A 279 1.27 -67.43 6.16
C VAL A 279 0.77 -66.21 6.93
N GLU A 280 0.12 -66.44 8.07
CA GLU A 280 -0.31 -65.37 8.98
C GLU A 280 0.88 -64.57 9.54
N GLU A 281 1.99 -65.23 9.88
CA GLU A 281 3.22 -64.54 10.32
C GLU A 281 3.87 -63.68 9.22
N ILE A 282 3.88 -64.16 7.96
CA ILE A 282 4.40 -63.40 6.81
C ILE A 282 3.47 -62.23 6.50
N ASP A 283 2.16 -62.42 6.53
CA ASP A 283 1.20 -61.35 6.28
C ASP A 283 1.23 -60.31 7.39
N LYS A 284 1.39 -60.72 8.65
CA LYS A 284 1.68 -59.80 9.75
C LYS A 284 2.99 -59.05 9.53
N ALA A 285 4.07 -59.74 9.16
CA ALA A 285 5.36 -59.10 8.88
C ALA A 285 5.30 -58.14 7.68
N ARG A 286 4.49 -58.45 6.65
CA ARG A 286 4.20 -57.53 5.53
C ARG A 286 3.47 -56.29 6.02
N ALA A 287 2.44 -56.45 6.85
CA ALA A 287 1.73 -55.32 7.45
C ALA A 287 2.68 -54.47 8.33
N ASP A 288 3.59 -55.10 9.06
CA ASP A 288 4.62 -54.39 9.84
C ASP A 288 5.57 -53.59 8.94
N VAL A 289 5.97 -54.12 7.77
CA VAL A 289 6.77 -53.38 6.78
C VAL A 289 5.99 -52.19 6.22
N GLU A 290 4.72 -52.38 5.88
CA GLU A 290 3.84 -51.30 5.38
C GLU A 290 3.67 -50.20 6.42
N ASN A 291 3.45 -50.56 7.69
CA ASN A 291 3.40 -49.61 8.80
C ASN A 291 4.73 -48.86 8.99
N ALA A 292 5.86 -49.54 8.83
CA ALA A 292 7.17 -48.90 8.91
C ALA A 292 7.44 -47.97 7.72
N GLU A 293 6.98 -48.32 6.52
CA GLU A 293 7.06 -47.47 5.32
C GLU A 293 6.19 -46.22 5.48
N ALA A 294 4.97 -46.36 6.00
CA ALA A 294 4.11 -45.23 6.33
C ALA A 294 4.77 -44.29 7.35
N ALA A 295 5.48 -44.82 8.35
CA ALA A 295 6.22 -44.03 9.32
C ALA A 295 7.41 -43.27 8.68
N VAL A 296 8.07 -43.84 7.67
CA VAL A 296 9.10 -43.13 6.88
C VAL A 296 8.46 -41.98 6.11
N ALA A 297 7.34 -42.24 5.42
CA ALA A 297 6.62 -41.22 4.67
C ALA A 297 6.13 -40.07 5.57
N GLU A 298 5.64 -40.38 6.77
CA GLU A 298 5.25 -39.36 7.76
C GLU A 298 6.45 -38.52 8.22
N ALA A 299 7.58 -39.16 8.54
CA ALA A 299 8.79 -38.46 8.95
C ALA A 299 9.34 -37.56 7.82
N GLU A 300 9.28 -38.02 6.57
CA GLU A 300 9.67 -37.23 5.40
C GLU A 300 8.73 -36.05 5.16
N ALA A 301 7.42 -36.22 5.38
CA ALA A 301 6.45 -35.14 5.32
C ALA A 301 6.70 -34.07 6.40
N GLN A 302 7.01 -34.50 7.63
CA GLN A 302 7.41 -33.59 8.71
C GLN A 302 8.71 -32.85 8.38
N LEU A 303 9.71 -33.54 7.82
CA LEU A 303 10.95 -32.90 7.36
C LEU A 303 10.68 -31.88 6.24
N ALA A 304 9.79 -32.21 5.30
CA ALA A 304 9.39 -31.29 4.24
C ALA A 304 8.67 -30.06 4.78
N GLU A 305 7.82 -30.21 5.80
CA GLU A 305 7.17 -29.09 6.49
C GLU A 305 8.20 -28.20 7.20
N VAL A 306 9.15 -28.80 7.93
CA VAL A 306 10.24 -28.07 8.59
C VAL A 306 11.14 -27.37 7.55
N ARG A 307 11.45 -27.99 6.41
CA ARG A 307 12.28 -27.38 5.35
C ARG A 307 11.57 -26.28 4.58
N ASN A 308 10.26 -26.42 4.34
CA ASN A 308 9.46 -25.39 3.67
C ASN A 308 9.16 -24.18 4.58
N GLY A 309 9.45 -24.30 5.88
CA GLY A 309 9.41 -23.18 6.83
C GLY A 309 7.99 -22.72 7.18
N THR A 310 7.91 -21.57 7.85
CA THR A 310 6.64 -20.94 8.24
C THR A 310 5.80 -20.59 7.02
N ARG A 311 4.50 -20.94 7.07
CA ARG A 311 3.51 -20.66 6.01
C ARG A 311 3.66 -19.23 5.49
N VAL A 312 3.54 -19.04 4.16
CA VAL A 312 3.53 -17.70 3.51
C VAL A 312 2.58 -16.74 4.23
N GLU A 313 1.45 -17.24 4.72
CA GLU A 313 0.47 -16.48 5.51
C GLU A 313 1.02 -15.89 6.83
N GLU A 314 1.97 -16.55 7.48
CA GLU A 314 2.61 -16.05 8.71
C GLU A 314 3.66 -14.99 8.41
N ILE A 315 4.35 -15.11 7.27
CA ILE A 315 5.27 -14.09 6.76
C ILE A 315 4.46 -12.85 6.36
N ASP A 316 3.36 -13.01 5.64
CA ASP A 316 2.48 -11.90 5.22
C ASP A 316 1.88 -11.15 6.43
N LYS A 317 1.45 -11.89 7.46
CA LYS A 317 0.97 -11.29 8.73
C LYS A 317 2.08 -10.56 9.48
N ALA A 318 3.29 -11.11 9.52
CA ALA A 318 4.43 -10.46 10.15
C ALA A 318 4.91 -9.23 9.37
N GLU A 319 4.82 -9.25 8.03
CA GLU A 319 5.10 -8.10 7.17
C GLU A 319 4.06 -6.98 7.36
N ALA A 320 2.78 -7.34 7.44
CA ALA A 320 1.71 -6.38 7.75
C ALA A 320 1.90 -5.71 9.12
N ALA A 321 2.31 -6.47 10.14
CA ALA A 321 2.60 -5.96 11.49
C ALA A 321 3.85 -5.07 11.58
N VAL A 322 4.73 -5.10 10.57
CA VAL A 322 5.88 -4.19 10.46
C VAL A 322 5.52 -2.90 9.69
N ALA A 323 4.40 -2.90 8.97
CA ALA A 323 3.93 -1.78 8.15
C ALA A 323 2.95 -0.82 8.87
N GLU A 324 2.29 -1.28 9.95
CA GLU A 324 1.52 -0.43 10.90
C GLU A 324 2.41 0.31 11.90
#